data_AF-L7VQB8-F1
#
_entry.id   AF-L7VQB8-F1
#
_cell.length_a   1.000
_cell.length_b   1.000
_cell.length_c   1.000
_cell.angle_alpha   90.00
_cell.angle_beta   90.00
_cell.angle_gamma   90.00
#
_symmetry.space_group_name_H-M   'P 1'
#
loop_
_entity.id
_entity.type
_entity.pdbx_description
1 polymer ?
#
loop_
_entity_poly.entity_id
_entity_poly.type
_entity_poly.pdbx_seq_one_letter_code
_entity_poly.pdbx_strand_id
1 'polypeptide(L)'
;MIKVGHVGFPESADLWIPPYFRPPDLMDRRYTITHRDRTIRCDEADTRGIAPFARLYPAGIKQFFLEKLTAGELEEIESTAISEGESNAPSISSEEATEPYTSSLKLEAQAAIKYARKLPKATSLQSSLVALSRAMNLVFDDHGEITDTEIREQMFDVIFQGFIHQTPSYVVPETFDADSPEGDAAIRAVLTAFLKVAIPLAAREGVDTPETRLDAFNSDSSLELDEFFGWMEHLKPLKD
;
A
#
# COMPACT_ATOMS: atom_id res chain seq x y z
N MET A 1 17.04 26.13 -32.08
CA MET A 1 15.89 25.38 -32.63
C MET A 1 16.26 23.90 -32.60
N ILE A 2 15.81 23.16 -31.59
CA ILE A 2 16.21 21.77 -31.35
C ILE A 2 15.16 20.85 -31.99
N LYS A 3 15.59 19.99 -32.93
CA LYS A 3 14.76 18.92 -33.47
C LYS A 3 14.72 17.77 -32.46
N VAL A 4 13.55 17.57 -31.85
CA VAL A 4 13.28 16.39 -31.02
C VAL A 4 12.88 15.25 -31.97
N GLY A 5 13.63 14.15 -31.92
CA GLY A 5 13.37 12.95 -32.72
C GLY A 5 12.09 12.25 -32.25
N HIS A 6 11.27 11.81 -33.19
CA HIS A 6 10.08 11.01 -32.93
C HIS A 6 10.52 9.62 -32.45
N VAL A 7 10.26 9.29 -31.19
CA VAL A 7 10.31 7.90 -30.71
C VAL A 7 8.99 7.26 -31.12
N GLY A 8 9.03 6.38 -32.11
CA GLY A 8 7.90 5.53 -32.48
C GLY A 8 7.85 4.33 -31.55
N PHE A 9 6.75 4.15 -30.83
CA PHE A 9 6.47 2.90 -30.13
C PHE A 9 5.88 1.91 -31.14
N PRO A 10 6.29 0.62 -31.12
CA PRO A 10 5.73 -0.39 -32.00
C PRO A 10 4.24 -0.60 -31.71
N GLU A 11 3.48 -0.90 -32.77
CA GLU A 11 2.04 -1.20 -32.75
C GLU A 11 1.74 -2.39 -31.82
N SER A 12 1.45 -2.11 -30.55
CA SER A 12 0.76 -3.05 -29.67
C SER A 12 -0.67 -2.60 -29.50
N ALA A 13 -1.59 -3.30 -30.15
CA ALA A 13 -3.04 -3.06 -30.11
C ALA A 13 -3.67 -3.22 -28.70
N ASP A 14 -2.88 -3.63 -27.70
CA ASP A 14 -3.35 -3.96 -26.35
C ASP A 14 -2.75 -3.07 -25.24
N LEU A 15 -2.23 -1.89 -25.58
CA LEU A 15 -1.91 -0.88 -24.56
C LEU A 15 -3.23 -0.33 -23.98
N TRP A 16 -3.51 -0.70 -22.73
CA TRP A 16 -4.59 -0.11 -21.93
C TRP A 16 -4.34 1.40 -21.77
N ILE A 17 -5.06 2.20 -22.56
CA ILE A 17 -5.06 3.66 -22.40
C ILE A 17 -6.03 3.98 -21.25
N PRO A 18 -5.55 4.49 -20.10
CA PRO A 18 -6.44 4.86 -19.02
C PRO A 18 -7.41 5.96 -19.49
N PRO A 19 -8.69 5.93 -19.08
CA PRO A 19 -9.65 6.95 -19.48
C PRO A 19 -9.19 8.34 -19.01
N TYR A 20 -9.23 9.30 -19.93
CA TYR A 20 -8.88 10.68 -19.63
C TYR A 20 -10.10 11.42 -19.05
N PHE A 21 -9.96 11.91 -17.82
CA PHE A 21 -10.97 12.74 -17.17
C PHE A 21 -10.67 14.21 -17.44
N ARG A 22 -11.60 14.89 -18.12
CA ARG A 22 -11.57 16.35 -18.22
C ARG A 22 -12.42 16.92 -17.08
N PRO A 23 -11.83 17.72 -16.16
CA PRO A 23 -12.63 18.38 -15.14
C PRO A 23 -13.68 19.29 -15.80
N PRO A 24 -14.85 19.47 -15.15
CA PRO A 24 -15.97 20.19 -15.76
C PRO A 24 -15.60 21.65 -16.03
N ASP A 25 -16.21 22.21 -17.07
CA ASP A 25 -16.30 23.65 -17.21
C ASP A 25 -17.09 24.16 -15.99
N LEU A 26 -16.55 25.14 -15.25
CA LEU A 26 -17.15 25.66 -14.01
C LEU A 26 -18.60 26.13 -14.20
N MET A 27 -19.01 26.40 -15.44
CA MET A 27 -20.36 26.85 -15.77
C MET A 27 -21.29 25.74 -16.30
N ASP A 28 -20.76 24.59 -16.73
CA ASP A 28 -21.56 23.47 -17.26
C ASP A 28 -21.24 22.22 -16.44
N ARG A 29 -22.15 21.85 -15.52
CA ARG A 29 -22.01 20.72 -14.57
C ARG A 29 -22.12 19.35 -15.26
N ARG A 30 -21.38 19.19 -16.35
CA ARG A 30 -21.38 18.04 -17.24
C ARG A 30 -19.99 17.46 -17.30
N TYR A 31 -19.93 16.15 -17.10
CA TYR A 31 -18.71 15.38 -17.24
C TYR A 31 -18.63 14.82 -18.65
N THR A 32 -17.44 14.87 -19.23
CA THR A 32 -17.16 14.21 -20.51
C THR A 32 -16.11 13.14 -20.28
N ILE A 33 -16.51 11.88 -20.43
CA ILE A 33 -15.59 10.73 -20.31
C ILE A 33 -15.26 10.27 -21.73
N THR A 34 -13.98 10.21 -22.04
CA THR A 34 -13.50 9.69 -23.33
C THR A 34 -12.72 8.41 -23.08
N HIS A 35 -13.14 7.32 -23.71
CA HIS A 35 -12.46 6.03 -23.65
C HIS A 35 -12.42 5.40 -25.04
N ARG A 36 -11.21 5.16 -25.55
CA ARG A 36 -10.95 4.83 -26.97
C ARG A 36 -11.57 5.91 -27.88
N ASP A 37 -12.48 5.54 -28.78
CA ASP A 37 -13.12 6.42 -29.76
C ASP A 37 -14.54 6.85 -29.35
N ARG A 38 -14.93 6.65 -28.09
CA ARG A 38 -16.27 6.98 -27.59
C ARG A 38 -16.19 8.08 -26.56
N THR A 39 -16.98 9.11 -26.79
CA THR A 39 -17.18 10.22 -25.86
C THR A 39 -18.60 10.14 -25.29
N ILE A 40 -18.71 10.01 -23.97
CA ILE A 40 -19.98 9.98 -23.26
C ILE A 40 -20.10 11.27 -22.45
N ARG A 41 -21.24 11.95 -22.58
CA ARG A 41 -21.60 13.09 -21.73
C ARG A 41 -22.49 12.59 -20.61
N CYS A 42 -22.09 12.86 -19.37
CA CYS A 42 -22.86 12.53 -18.19
C CYS A 42 -23.23 13.82 -17.45
N ASP A 43 -24.53 14.05 -17.26
CA ASP A 43 -25.00 15.10 -16.36
C ASP A 43 -24.81 14.64 -14.90
N GLU A 44 -24.50 15.56 -13.99
CA GLU A 44 -24.30 15.26 -12.56
C GLU A 44 -25.50 14.54 -11.90
N ALA A 45 -26.71 14.73 -12.46
CA ALA A 45 -27.94 14.09 -11.97
C ALA A 45 -28.21 12.69 -12.56
N ASP A 46 -27.50 12.26 -13.62
CA ASP A 46 -27.72 10.98 -14.28
C ASP A 46 -26.61 9.98 -13.95
N THR A 47 -26.67 9.43 -12.73
CA THR A 47 -25.77 8.37 -12.27
C THR A 47 -25.99 7.03 -12.99
N ARG A 48 -27.03 6.90 -13.83
CA ARG A 48 -27.31 5.67 -14.58
C ARG A 48 -26.30 5.44 -15.70
N GLY A 49 -25.76 6.50 -16.31
CA GLY A 49 -24.69 6.41 -17.31
C GLY A 49 -23.31 6.05 -16.73
N ILE A 50 -23.14 6.22 -15.42
CA ILE A 50 -21.89 5.94 -14.70
C ILE A 50 -21.91 4.56 -14.04
N ALA A 51 -23.07 3.88 -14.00
CA ALA A 51 -23.24 2.56 -13.39
C ALA A 51 -22.19 1.50 -13.82
N PRO A 52 -21.74 1.41 -15.09
CA PRO A 52 -20.69 0.45 -15.46
C PRO A 52 -19.27 0.89 -15.07
N PHE A 53 -19.04 2.15 -14.70
CA PHE A 53 -17.72 2.70 -14.35
C PHE A 53 -17.57 3.04 -12.85
N ALA A 54 -18.67 3.09 -12.11
CA ALA A 54 -18.72 3.65 -10.76
C ALA A 54 -18.12 2.76 -9.65
N ARG A 55 -17.65 1.54 -9.94
CA ARG A 55 -16.96 0.71 -8.93
C ARG A 55 -15.85 -0.13 -9.52
N LEU A 56 -14.78 0.52 -9.94
CA LEU A 56 -13.46 -0.13 -10.03
C LEU A 56 -12.52 0.60 -9.08
N TYR A 57 -12.59 0.25 -7.78
CA TYR A 57 -11.49 0.51 -6.87
C TYR A 57 -10.31 -0.41 -7.24
N PRO A 58 -9.05 0.00 -7.02
CA PRO A 58 -7.88 -0.83 -7.33
C PRO A 58 -7.93 -2.25 -6.73
N ALA A 59 -8.60 -2.42 -5.58
CA ALA A 59 -8.82 -3.72 -4.95
C ALA A 59 -9.81 -4.62 -5.73
N GLY A 60 -10.81 -4.03 -6.40
CA GLY A 60 -11.82 -4.76 -7.16
C GLY A 60 -11.31 -5.29 -8.51
N ILE A 61 -10.32 -4.63 -9.11
CA ILE A 61 -9.66 -5.12 -10.34
C ILE A 61 -8.92 -6.42 -10.04
N LYS A 62 -8.20 -6.49 -8.91
CA LYS A 62 -7.49 -7.71 -8.49
C LYS A 62 -8.45 -8.88 -8.25
N GLN A 63 -9.61 -8.61 -7.64
CA GLN A 63 -10.66 -9.61 -7.40
C GLN A 63 -11.31 -10.09 -8.70
N PHE A 64 -11.60 -9.18 -9.64
CA PHE A 64 -12.16 -9.51 -10.95
C PHE A 64 -11.22 -10.40 -11.78
N PHE A 65 -9.92 -10.14 -11.75
CA PHE A 65 -8.92 -10.99 -12.40
C PHE A 65 -8.77 -12.36 -11.68
N LEU A 66 -8.80 -12.40 -10.35
CA LEU A 66 -8.74 -13.67 -9.60
C LEU A 66 -9.99 -14.56 -9.82
N GLU A 67 -11.17 -13.97 -9.96
CA GLU A 67 -12.42 -14.70 -10.22
C GLU A 67 -12.57 -15.12 -11.69
N LYS A 68 -11.98 -14.39 -12.64
CA LYS A 68 -12.03 -14.75 -14.07
C LYS A 68 -10.93 -15.72 -14.49
N LEU A 69 -9.77 -15.72 -13.82
CA LEU A 69 -8.70 -16.69 -14.05
C LEU A 69 -9.00 -18.07 -13.44
N THR A 70 -9.91 -18.17 -12.48
CA THR A 70 -10.20 -19.45 -11.79
C THR A 70 -11.32 -20.28 -12.42
N ALA A 71 -11.97 -19.81 -13.50
CA ALA A 71 -13.20 -20.44 -13.98
C ALA A 71 -13.19 -20.94 -15.44
N GLY A 72 -12.05 -21.03 -16.15
CA GLY A 72 -12.13 -21.60 -17.51
C GLY A 72 -10.88 -21.84 -18.34
N GLU A 73 -9.67 -21.45 -17.94
CA GLU A 73 -8.51 -21.48 -18.87
C GLU A 73 -7.30 -22.30 -18.38
N LEU A 74 -7.47 -23.12 -17.33
CA LEU A 74 -6.41 -24.03 -16.87
C LEU A 74 -6.46 -25.43 -17.51
N GLU A 75 -7.55 -25.82 -18.17
CA GLU A 75 -7.62 -27.13 -18.85
C GLU A 75 -7.08 -27.11 -20.30
N GLU A 76 -6.98 -25.94 -20.96
CA GLU A 76 -6.49 -25.87 -22.35
C GLU A 76 -4.95 -25.77 -22.46
N ILE A 77 -4.28 -25.30 -21.41
CA ILE A 77 -2.82 -25.11 -21.41
C ILE A 77 -2.08 -26.43 -21.15
N GLU A 78 -2.62 -27.36 -20.37
CA GLU A 78 -1.98 -28.66 -20.14
C GLU A 78 -2.11 -29.62 -21.34
N SER A 79 -3.08 -29.43 -22.24
CA SER A 79 -3.26 -30.31 -23.41
C SER A 79 -2.38 -29.96 -24.62
N THR A 80 -1.82 -28.75 -24.68
CA THR A 80 -1.04 -28.27 -25.84
C THR A 80 0.48 -28.42 -25.65
N ALA A 81 0.95 -28.85 -24.47
CA ALA A 81 2.39 -28.92 -24.15
C ALA A 81 3.06 -30.26 -24.50
N ILE A 82 2.37 -31.21 -25.13
CA ILE A 82 2.97 -32.50 -25.56
C ILE A 82 2.66 -32.77 -27.03
N SER A 83 3.15 -31.94 -27.94
CA SER A 83 3.55 -32.41 -29.28
C SER A 83 4.38 -31.34 -30.02
N GLU A 84 5.55 -31.78 -30.51
CA GLU A 84 6.35 -31.14 -31.57
C GLU A 84 7.11 -29.87 -31.14
N GLY A 85 8.38 -29.67 -31.49
CA GLY A 85 9.26 -30.32 -32.44
C GLY A 85 10.51 -29.44 -32.56
N GLU A 86 11.63 -30.06 -32.88
CA GLU A 86 12.95 -29.45 -33.03
C GLU A 86 12.95 -28.23 -33.98
N SER A 87 13.65 -27.15 -33.63
CA SER A 87 14.77 -26.60 -34.42
C SER A 87 15.28 -25.23 -33.95
N ASN A 88 16.61 -25.15 -33.83
CA ASN A 88 17.52 -24.01 -34.03
C ASN A 88 17.03 -22.58 -33.74
N ALA A 89 17.51 -22.02 -32.63
CA ALA A 89 17.65 -20.59 -32.41
C ALA A 89 18.96 -20.27 -31.64
N PRO A 90 19.58 -19.10 -31.88
CA PRO A 90 20.99 -18.84 -31.59
C PRO A 90 21.25 -18.58 -30.10
N SER A 91 22.41 -19.04 -29.64
CA SER A 91 22.97 -18.76 -28.33
C SER A 91 23.17 -17.25 -28.13
N ILE A 92 22.22 -16.62 -27.42
CA ILE A 92 22.39 -15.30 -26.85
C ILE A 92 22.78 -15.51 -25.39
N SER A 93 24.01 -15.14 -25.05
CA SER A 93 24.51 -15.07 -23.68
C SER A 93 23.78 -13.93 -22.95
N SER A 94 22.70 -14.26 -22.26
CA SER A 94 21.98 -13.37 -21.35
C SER A 94 22.22 -13.83 -19.92
N GLU A 95 23.41 -13.57 -19.41
CA GLU A 95 23.70 -13.59 -17.97
C GLU A 95 23.62 -12.16 -17.44
N GLU A 96 22.93 -12.02 -16.31
CA GLU A 96 22.96 -10.91 -15.35
C GLU A 96 22.29 -9.59 -15.74
N ALA A 97 21.08 -9.34 -15.21
CA ALA A 97 20.71 -8.07 -14.52
C ALA A 97 19.20 -7.95 -14.14
N THR A 98 18.56 -8.98 -13.56
CA THR A 98 17.15 -8.88 -13.11
C THR A 98 16.91 -9.15 -11.62
N GLU A 99 17.94 -9.25 -10.78
CA GLU A 99 17.81 -9.78 -9.41
C GLU A 99 17.80 -8.79 -8.21
N PRO A 100 17.81 -7.44 -8.31
CA PRO A 100 17.75 -6.63 -7.09
C PRO A 100 16.32 -6.49 -6.51
N TYR A 101 15.28 -6.49 -7.34
CA TYR A 101 13.91 -6.15 -6.88
C TYR A 101 13.16 -7.32 -6.22
N THR A 102 13.48 -8.56 -6.59
CA THR A 102 12.85 -9.76 -6.02
C THR A 102 13.34 -10.07 -4.60
N SER A 103 14.47 -9.49 -4.18
CA SER A 103 15.05 -9.69 -2.84
C SER A 103 14.25 -8.94 -1.76
N SER A 104 13.97 -7.64 -1.97
CA SER A 104 13.25 -6.80 -1.00
C SER A 104 11.84 -7.35 -0.69
N LEU A 105 11.05 -7.68 -1.71
CA LEU A 105 9.69 -8.24 -1.51
C LEU A 105 9.70 -9.58 -0.74
N LYS A 106 10.75 -10.40 -0.90
CA LYS A 106 10.90 -11.65 -0.15
C LYS A 106 11.23 -11.37 1.32
N LEU A 107 12.11 -10.41 1.59
CA LEU A 107 12.46 -10.00 2.96
C LEU A 107 11.25 -9.44 3.70
N GLU A 108 10.47 -8.56 3.06
CA GLU A 108 9.24 -8.03 3.62
C GLU A 108 8.21 -9.12 3.92
N ALA A 109 8.02 -10.06 3.01
CA ALA A 109 7.11 -11.19 3.24
C ALA A 109 7.57 -12.05 4.42
N GLN A 110 8.87 -12.29 4.56
CA GLN A 110 9.43 -13.04 5.69
C GLN A 110 9.28 -12.29 7.01
N ALA A 111 9.58 -10.99 7.03
CA ALA A 111 9.40 -10.13 8.20
C ALA A 111 7.92 -10.07 8.61
N ALA A 112 7.01 -9.86 7.66
CA ALA A 112 5.56 -9.88 7.92
C ALA A 112 5.10 -11.22 8.49
N ILE A 113 5.62 -12.35 7.99
CA ILE A 113 5.33 -13.67 8.55
C ILE A 113 5.89 -13.82 9.96
N LYS A 114 7.12 -13.35 10.22
CA LYS A 114 7.81 -13.50 11.51
C LYS A 114 7.16 -12.66 12.61
N TYR A 115 6.91 -11.38 12.35
CA TYR A 115 6.47 -10.42 13.35
C TYR A 115 4.94 -10.27 13.39
N ALA A 116 4.29 -10.08 12.24
CA ALA A 116 2.85 -9.78 12.22
C ALA A 116 1.96 -11.00 12.53
N ARG A 117 2.37 -12.23 12.19
CA ARG A 117 1.57 -13.44 12.55
C ARG A 117 1.60 -13.79 14.03
N LYS A 118 2.63 -13.36 14.76
CA LYS A 118 2.74 -13.62 16.20
C LYS A 118 1.81 -12.73 17.02
N LEU A 119 1.20 -11.73 16.38
CA LEU A 119 0.30 -10.81 17.05
C LEU A 119 -1.08 -11.42 17.26
N PRO A 120 -1.67 -11.25 18.47
CA PRO A 120 -3.04 -11.64 18.70
C PRO A 120 -3.96 -10.84 17.78
N LYS A 121 -5.06 -11.46 17.35
CA LYS A 121 -6.10 -10.72 16.62
C LYS A 121 -6.68 -9.65 17.54
N ALA A 122 -6.41 -8.39 17.22
CA ALA A 122 -6.95 -7.26 17.96
C ALA A 122 -8.47 -7.17 17.72
N THR A 123 -9.23 -7.12 18.80
CA THR A 123 -10.69 -6.95 18.78
C THR A 123 -11.11 -5.55 19.21
N SER A 124 -10.20 -4.75 19.77
CA SER A 124 -10.36 -3.35 20.15
C SER A 124 -9.13 -2.52 19.79
N LEU A 125 -9.25 -1.19 19.71
CA LEU A 125 -8.11 -0.31 19.47
C LEU A 125 -7.02 -0.51 20.53
N GLN A 126 -7.39 -0.60 21.81
CA GLN A 126 -6.44 -0.88 22.89
C GLN A 126 -5.67 -2.19 22.67
N SER A 127 -6.35 -3.27 22.29
CA SER A 127 -5.68 -4.54 22.00
C SER A 127 -4.75 -4.46 20.80
N SER A 128 -5.00 -3.55 19.85
CA SER A 128 -4.12 -3.32 18.71
C SER A 128 -2.86 -2.53 19.09
N LEU A 129 -2.95 -1.59 20.05
CA LEU A 129 -1.79 -0.89 20.61
C LEU A 129 -0.91 -1.83 21.43
N VAL A 130 -1.51 -2.72 22.23
CA VAL A 130 -0.79 -3.80 22.93
C VAL A 130 -0.07 -4.70 21.94
N ALA A 131 -0.73 -5.03 20.81
CA ALA A 131 -0.10 -5.83 19.76
C ALA A 131 1.06 -5.07 19.08
N LEU A 132 0.91 -3.78 18.80
CA LEU A 132 1.98 -2.94 18.26
C LEU A 132 3.20 -2.95 19.19
N SER A 133 3.02 -2.62 20.47
CA SER A 133 4.12 -2.62 21.46
C SER A 133 4.85 -3.95 21.53
N ARG A 134 4.12 -5.08 21.56
CA ARG A 134 4.74 -6.42 21.55
C ARG A 134 5.50 -6.73 20.28
N ALA A 135 4.99 -6.33 19.12
CA ALA A 135 5.70 -6.52 17.87
C ALA A 135 6.96 -5.67 17.82
N MET A 136 6.92 -4.41 18.25
CA MET A 136 8.09 -3.54 18.31
C MET A 136 9.17 -4.10 19.23
N ASN A 137 8.80 -4.64 20.39
CA ASN A 137 9.74 -5.34 21.27
C ASN A 137 10.40 -6.55 20.58
N LEU A 138 9.65 -7.34 19.81
CA LEU A 138 10.23 -8.44 19.04
C LEU A 138 11.17 -7.95 17.93
N VAL A 139 10.86 -6.82 17.30
CA VAL A 139 11.78 -6.22 16.32
C VAL A 139 13.03 -5.75 17.05
N PHE A 140 12.91 -5.09 18.21
CA PHE A 140 14.04 -4.63 19.03
C PHE A 140 14.97 -5.77 19.46
N ASP A 141 14.41 -6.91 19.87
CA ASP A 141 15.19 -8.09 20.25
C ASP A 141 16.09 -8.59 19.12
N ASP A 142 15.65 -8.46 17.87
CA ASP A 142 16.39 -8.87 16.67
C ASP A 142 17.22 -7.71 16.06
N HIS A 143 16.77 -6.47 16.24
CA HIS A 143 17.21 -5.24 15.59
C HIS A 143 17.25 -4.10 16.63
N GLY A 144 18.28 -4.08 17.48
CA GLY A 144 18.37 -3.12 18.59
C GLY A 144 18.45 -1.65 18.14
N GLU A 145 18.85 -1.40 16.89
CA GLU A 145 18.97 -0.09 16.28
C GLU A 145 17.64 0.68 16.19
N ILE A 146 16.48 0.02 16.29
CA ILE A 146 15.18 0.71 16.14
C ILE A 146 14.91 1.78 17.21
N THR A 147 15.75 1.86 18.23
CA THR A 147 15.70 2.89 19.27
C THR A 147 16.60 4.10 18.97
N ASP A 148 17.33 4.09 17.84
CA ASP A 148 18.06 5.26 17.35
C ASP A 148 17.09 6.41 17.07
N THR A 149 17.54 7.63 17.36
CA THR A 149 16.74 8.84 17.25
C THR A 149 16.19 9.02 15.83
N GLU A 150 17.03 8.82 14.81
CA GLU A 150 16.62 9.02 13.41
C GLU A 150 15.53 8.01 13.00
N ILE A 151 15.68 6.75 13.39
CA ILE A 151 14.70 5.69 13.11
C ILE A 151 13.39 5.95 13.86
N ARG A 152 13.46 6.33 15.14
CA ARG A 152 12.29 6.65 15.97
C ARG A 152 11.48 7.81 15.42
N GLU A 153 12.15 8.86 14.92
CA GLU A 153 11.49 9.99 14.28
C GLU A 153 10.73 9.56 13.01
N GLN A 154 11.34 8.72 12.17
CA GLN A 154 10.68 8.19 10.97
C GLN A 154 9.49 7.28 11.31
N MET A 155 9.63 6.43 12.33
CA MET A 155 8.53 5.59 12.82
C MET A 155 7.39 6.43 13.41
N PHE A 156 7.74 7.49 14.15
CA PHE A 156 6.77 8.45 14.66
C PHE A 156 6.00 9.13 13.52
N ASP A 157 6.68 9.57 12.46
CA ASP A 157 6.03 10.18 11.29
C ASP A 157 5.01 9.23 10.64
N VAL A 158 5.30 7.93 10.59
CA VAL A 158 4.36 6.91 10.11
C VAL A 158 3.11 6.83 10.99
N ILE A 159 3.26 6.81 12.31
CA ILE A 159 2.12 6.79 13.23
C ILE A 159 1.34 8.11 13.14
N PHE A 160 2.05 9.23 13.08
CA PHE A 160 1.43 10.54 13.01
C PHE A 160 0.63 10.71 11.74
N GLN A 161 1.24 10.49 10.56
CA GLN A 161 0.58 10.64 9.28
C GLN A 161 -0.44 9.52 9.00
N GLY A 162 -0.12 8.28 9.36
CA GLY A 162 -0.93 7.11 9.03
C GLY A 162 -2.09 6.85 9.98
N PHE A 163 -1.92 7.14 11.28
CA PHE A 163 -2.93 6.83 12.30
C PHE A 163 -3.51 8.06 12.97
N ILE A 164 -2.69 9.00 13.46
CA ILE A 164 -3.16 10.13 14.26
C ILE A 164 -3.86 11.16 13.37
N HIS A 165 -3.14 11.76 12.42
CA HIS A 165 -3.66 12.76 11.49
C HIS A 165 -4.44 12.14 10.32
N GLN A 166 -4.11 10.89 9.95
CA GLN A 166 -4.70 10.15 8.82
C GLN A 166 -4.67 10.89 7.48
N THR A 167 -3.46 11.22 7.01
CA THR A 167 -3.26 11.81 5.70
C THR A 167 -3.79 10.86 4.60
N PRO A 168 -4.76 11.29 3.77
CA PRO A 168 -5.33 10.44 2.74
C PRO A 168 -4.25 9.93 1.79
N SER A 169 -4.30 8.63 1.48
CA SER A 169 -3.32 7.97 0.61
C SER A 169 -1.88 7.97 1.13
N TYR A 170 -1.68 8.16 2.44
CA TYR A 170 -0.36 7.98 3.06
C TYR A 170 0.17 6.55 2.81
N VAL A 171 1.45 6.45 2.46
CA VAL A 171 2.16 5.20 2.21
C VAL A 171 3.31 5.10 3.20
N VAL A 172 3.43 3.95 3.87
CA VAL A 172 4.54 3.67 4.78
C VAL A 172 5.84 3.62 3.96
N PRO A 173 6.90 4.36 4.37
CA PRO A 173 8.21 4.33 3.71
C PRO A 173 8.76 2.91 3.53
N GLU A 174 9.59 2.73 2.51
CA GLU A 174 10.30 1.47 2.27
C GLU A 174 11.53 1.32 3.17
N THR A 175 12.12 2.43 3.58
CA THR A 175 13.34 2.51 4.39
C THR A 175 13.10 3.36 5.63
N PHE A 176 13.77 2.99 6.72
CA PHE A 176 13.79 3.70 8.00
C PHE A 176 15.22 4.02 8.45
N ASP A 177 16.19 3.85 7.56
CA ASP A 177 17.63 3.95 7.84
C ASP A 177 18.11 2.97 8.92
N ALA A 178 17.48 1.79 9.00
CA ALA A 178 18.01 0.71 9.82
C ALA A 178 19.36 0.21 9.31
N ASP A 179 20.18 -0.34 10.22
CA ASP A 179 21.50 -0.90 9.90
C ASP A 179 21.44 -2.06 8.89
N SER A 180 20.26 -2.65 8.69
CA SER A 180 20.02 -3.75 7.76
C SER A 180 18.68 -3.60 7.00
N PRO A 181 18.61 -4.07 5.74
CA PRO A 181 17.35 -4.17 4.99
C PRO A 181 16.29 -5.02 5.70
N GLU A 182 16.71 -6.02 6.48
CA GLU A 182 15.84 -6.84 7.31
C GLU A 182 15.16 -6.02 8.41
N GLY A 183 15.89 -5.09 9.04
CA GLY A 183 15.37 -4.17 10.04
C GLY A 183 14.30 -3.24 9.46
N ASP A 184 14.61 -2.60 8.33
CA ASP A 184 13.65 -1.76 7.58
C ASP A 184 12.37 -2.54 7.24
N ALA A 185 12.53 -3.75 6.70
CA ALA A 185 11.40 -4.61 6.36
C ALA A 185 10.58 -5.01 7.60
N ALA A 186 11.23 -5.25 8.75
CA ALA A 186 10.57 -5.59 10.00
C ALA A 186 9.73 -4.42 10.54
N ILE A 187 10.32 -3.22 10.62
CA ILE A 187 9.63 -1.99 11.03
C ILE A 187 8.43 -1.73 10.12
N ARG A 188 8.66 -1.72 8.79
CA ARG A 188 7.61 -1.48 7.79
C ARG A 188 6.46 -2.47 7.93
N ALA A 189 6.77 -3.75 8.10
CA ALA A 189 5.76 -4.80 8.23
C ALA A 189 4.89 -4.61 9.47
N VAL A 190 5.50 -4.28 10.62
CA VAL A 190 4.78 -4.05 11.88
C VAL A 190 3.88 -2.82 11.78
N LEU A 191 4.41 -1.69 11.33
CA LEU A 191 3.65 -0.44 11.21
C LEU A 191 2.50 -0.57 10.21
N THR A 192 2.75 -1.19 9.06
CA THR A 192 1.71 -1.45 8.05
C THR A 192 0.60 -2.34 8.60
N ALA A 193 0.96 -3.41 9.32
CA ALA A 193 0.00 -4.31 9.94
C ALA A 193 -0.85 -3.60 11.00
N PHE A 194 -0.22 -2.75 11.83
CA PHE A 194 -0.91 -1.92 12.81
C PHE A 194 -1.90 -0.97 12.14
N LEU A 195 -1.46 -0.15 11.18
CA LEU A 195 -2.33 0.82 10.49
C LEU A 195 -3.56 0.15 9.87
N LYS A 196 -3.38 -1.00 9.22
CA LYS A 196 -4.47 -1.78 8.60
C LYS A 196 -5.56 -2.19 9.60
N VAL A 197 -5.20 -2.40 10.86
CA VAL A 197 -6.11 -2.88 11.91
C VAL A 197 -6.63 -1.73 12.77
N ALA A 198 -5.75 -0.82 13.20
CA ALA A 198 -6.08 0.26 14.12
C ALA A 198 -7.01 1.30 13.50
N ILE A 199 -6.85 1.64 12.22
CA ILE A 199 -7.70 2.63 11.53
C ILE A 199 -9.20 2.25 11.59
N PRO A 200 -9.62 1.05 11.13
CA PRO A 200 -11.03 0.67 11.20
C PRO A 200 -11.52 0.45 12.64
N LEU A 201 -10.66 0.02 13.57
CA LEU A 201 -11.02 -0.11 14.99
C LEU A 201 -11.31 1.25 15.62
N ALA A 202 -10.44 2.23 15.38
CA ALA A 202 -10.61 3.60 15.86
C ALA A 202 -11.92 4.22 15.34
N ALA A 203 -12.21 4.08 14.04
CA ALA A 203 -13.47 4.54 13.47
C ALA A 203 -14.70 3.86 14.11
N ARG A 204 -14.63 2.54 14.33
CA ARG A 204 -15.72 1.78 14.97
C ARG A 204 -15.92 2.15 16.44
N GLU A 205 -14.86 2.56 17.13
CA GLU A 205 -14.87 2.93 18.55
C GLU A 205 -15.12 4.43 18.78
N GLY A 206 -15.36 5.21 17.72
CA GLY A 206 -15.62 6.65 17.81
C GLY A 206 -14.37 7.48 18.12
N VAL A 207 -13.19 6.96 17.79
CA VAL A 207 -11.89 7.64 17.90
C VAL A 207 -11.52 8.16 16.52
N ASP A 208 -12.24 9.19 16.06
CA ASP A 208 -12.22 9.69 14.69
C ASP A 208 -11.47 11.01 14.50
N THR A 209 -11.15 11.73 15.58
CA THR A 209 -10.36 12.97 15.52
C THR A 209 -8.88 12.72 15.80
N PRO A 210 -7.96 13.57 15.29
CA PRO A 210 -6.54 13.46 15.61
C PRO A 210 -6.25 13.48 17.11
N GLU A 211 -6.96 14.32 17.87
CA GLU A 211 -6.79 14.46 19.31
C GLU A 211 -7.20 13.18 20.05
N THR A 212 -8.37 12.61 19.71
CA THR A 212 -8.83 11.36 20.35
C THR A 212 -7.93 10.18 20.00
N ARG A 213 -7.36 10.14 18.79
CA ARG A 213 -6.38 9.11 18.41
C ARG A 213 -5.04 9.27 19.12
N LEU A 214 -4.55 10.49 19.26
CA LEU A 214 -3.34 10.80 20.02
C LEU A 214 -3.54 10.44 21.50
N ASP A 215 -4.68 10.79 22.08
CA ASP A 215 -5.02 10.44 23.45
C ASP A 215 -5.11 8.91 23.62
N ALA A 216 -5.74 8.21 22.69
CA ALA A 216 -5.80 6.74 22.71
C ALA A 216 -4.40 6.11 22.62
N PHE A 217 -3.54 6.62 21.74
CA PHE A 217 -2.16 6.13 21.59
C PHE A 217 -1.34 6.34 22.87
N ASN A 218 -1.56 7.44 23.59
CA ASN A 218 -0.87 7.76 24.84
C ASN A 218 -1.59 7.25 26.10
N SER A 219 -2.70 6.54 25.96
CA SER A 219 -3.61 6.24 27.09
C SER A 219 -3.04 5.25 28.09
N ASP A 220 -2.09 4.41 27.68
CA ASP A 220 -1.54 3.32 28.49
C ASP A 220 -0.01 3.37 28.50
N SER A 221 0.53 4.00 29.55
CA SER A 221 1.97 4.11 29.76
C SER A 221 2.66 2.76 30.02
N SER A 222 1.91 1.69 30.29
CA SER A 222 2.50 0.35 30.46
C SER A 222 2.92 -0.31 29.14
N LEU A 223 2.56 0.29 28.00
CA LEU A 223 2.92 -0.22 26.68
C LEU A 223 4.32 0.19 26.23
N GLU A 224 5.01 1.09 26.95
CA GLU A 224 6.36 1.55 26.64
C GLU A 224 6.51 2.01 25.17
N LEU A 225 5.42 2.49 24.57
CA LEU A 225 5.41 2.98 23.19
C LEU A 225 6.28 4.22 23.02
N ASP A 226 6.51 4.97 24.11
CA ASP A 226 7.41 6.12 24.14
C ASP A 226 8.87 5.73 23.87
N GLU A 227 9.28 4.50 24.19
CA GLU A 227 10.62 4.00 23.86
C GLU A 227 10.83 3.94 22.34
N PHE A 228 9.80 3.62 21.56
CA PHE A 228 9.88 3.50 20.10
C PHE A 228 9.47 4.77 19.36
N PHE A 229 8.47 5.50 19.85
CA PHE A 229 7.89 6.64 19.12
C PHE A 229 8.20 8.00 19.76
N GLY A 230 8.96 8.00 20.86
CA GLY A 230 9.25 9.21 21.60
C GLY A 230 8.07 9.74 22.41
N TRP A 231 8.33 10.81 23.16
CA TRP A 231 7.32 11.47 23.97
C TRP A 231 6.48 12.40 23.08
N MET A 232 5.24 12.01 22.77
CA MET A 232 4.32 12.83 21.96
C MET A 232 3.68 14.00 22.73
N GLU A 233 4.12 14.30 23.97
CA GLU A 233 3.52 15.36 24.78
C GLU A 233 3.62 16.75 24.13
N HIS A 234 4.66 16.97 23.32
CA HIS A 234 4.86 18.23 22.62
C HIS A 234 3.84 18.49 21.49
N LEU A 235 3.06 17.47 21.08
CA LEU A 235 1.99 17.62 20.09
C LEU A 235 0.65 18.06 20.70
N LYS A 236 0.51 18.09 22.02
CA LYS A 236 -0.75 18.56 22.62
C LYS A 236 -0.92 20.05 22.29
N PRO A 237 -2.05 20.46 21.70
CA PRO A 237 -2.31 21.87 21.49
C PRO A 237 -2.20 22.58 22.84
N LEU A 238 -1.46 23.71 22.86
CA LEU A 238 -1.42 24.59 24.02
C LEU A 238 -2.87 24.89 24.39
N LYS A 239 -3.29 24.50 25.59
CA LYS A 239 -4.61 24.88 26.11
C LYS A 239 -4.60 26.40 26.23
N ASP A 240 -5.38 27.07 25.38
CA ASP A 240 -5.68 28.50 25.48
C ASP A 240 -6.31 28.85 26.85
#